data_AF-A0A928RTN7-F1
#
_entry.id   AF-A0A928RTN7-F1
#
_cell.length_a   1.000
_cell.length_b   1.000
_cell.length_c   1.000
_cell.angle_alpha   90.00
_cell.angle_beta   90.00
_cell.angle_gamma   90.00
#
_symmetry.space_group_name_H-M   'P 1'
#
loop_
_entity.id
_entity.type
_entity.pdbx_description
1 polymer ?
#
loop_
_entity_poly.entity_id
_entity_poly.type
_entity_poly.pdbx_seq_one_letter_code
_entity_poly.pdbx_strand_id
1 'polypeptide(L)' 'MNNLNLDNLITEKIKNEINSSQKSKTQIAKEIGISKPTLSQYLSGRSQPTLANFARLCVALDIDPSDILCTNDKDLFKS' A
#
# COMPACT_ATOMS: atom_id res chain seq x y z
N MET A 1 22.70 -10.17 3.55
CA MET A 1 21.62 -9.45 4.27
C MET A 1 20.41 -9.38 3.35
N ASN A 2 19.23 -9.72 3.85
CA ASN A 2 18.07 -10.13 3.04
C ASN A 2 17.69 -9.06 1.99
N ASN A 3 17.80 -9.42 0.71
CA ASN A 3 17.19 -8.73 -0.43
C ASN A 3 15.66 -8.82 -0.32
N LEU A 4 15.08 -8.13 0.66
CA LEU A 4 13.66 -7.80 0.63
C LEU A 4 13.50 -6.76 -0.47
N ASN A 5 12.88 -7.16 -1.57
CA ASN A 5 12.46 -6.24 -2.63
C ASN A 5 11.53 -5.18 -1.98
N LEU A 6 11.91 -3.90 -2.06
CA LEU A 6 11.16 -2.78 -1.47
C LEU A 6 9.70 -2.77 -1.92
N ASP A 7 9.42 -3.14 -3.18
CA ASP A 7 8.05 -3.22 -3.71
C ASP A 7 7.23 -4.28 -2.97
N ASN A 8 7.84 -5.41 -2.59
CA ASN A 8 7.16 -6.46 -1.81
C ASN A 8 6.87 -5.97 -0.39
N LEU A 9 7.79 -5.23 0.22
CA LEU A 9 7.59 -4.67 1.56
C LEU A 9 6.45 -3.64 1.57
N ILE A 10 6.43 -2.73 0.59
CA ILE A 10 5.35 -1.76 0.40
C ILE A 10 4.01 -2.49 0.17
N THR A 11 4.01 -3.52 -0.68
CA THR A 11 2.82 -4.34 -0.96
C THR A 11 2.26 -4.98 0.30
N GLU A 12 3.11 -5.61 1.13
CA GLU A 12 2.66 -6.25 2.36
C GLU A 12 2.17 -5.21 3.38
N LYS A 13 2.79 -4.03 3.46
CA LYS A 13 2.30 -2.93 4.31
C LYS A 13 0.92 -2.44 3.87
N ILE A 14 0.71 -2.19 2.57
CA ILE A 14 -0.61 -1.82 2.02
C ILE A 14 -1.65 -2.89 2.36
N LYS A 15 -1.30 -4.17 2.18
CA LYS A 15 -2.18 -5.29 2.47
C LYS A 15 -2.52 -5.41 3.95
N ASN A 16 -1.57 -5.19 4.84
CA ASN A 16 -1.79 -5.21 6.29
C ASN A 16 -2.71 -4.09 6.75
N GLU A 17 -2.55 -2.87 6.23
CA GLU A 17 -3.45 -1.77 6.57
C GLU A 17 -4.87 -2.01 6.04
N ILE A 18 -5.01 -2.49 4.81
CA ILE A 18 -6.33 -2.83 4.26
C ILE A 18 -7.02 -3.91 5.09
N ASN A 19 -6.30 -4.96 5.50
CA ASN A 19 -6.85 -6.06 6.29
C ASN A 19 -7.18 -5.65 7.74
N SER A 20 -6.43 -4.70 8.31
CA SER A 20 -6.66 -4.16 9.66
C SER A 20 -7.78 -3.12 9.68
N SER A 21 -8.09 -2.52 8.52
CA SER A 21 -9.19 -1.57 8.39
C SER A 21 -10.56 -2.24 8.59
N GLN A 22 -11.52 -1.46 9.07
CA GLN A 22 -12.93 -1.89 9.17
C GLN A 22 -13.68 -1.79 7.83
N LYS A 23 -12.98 -1.48 6.73
CA LYS A 23 -13.56 -1.25 5.41
C LYS A 23 -13.40 -2.49 4.54
N SER A 24 -14.43 -2.85 3.80
CA SER A 24 -14.32 -3.88 2.77
C SER A 24 -13.49 -3.40 1.58
N LYS A 25 -12.84 -4.33 0.87
CA LYS A 25 -12.12 -4.04 -0.39
C LYS A 25 -12.98 -3.31 -1.43
N THR A 26 -14.28 -3.58 -1.45
CA THR A 26 -15.22 -2.90 -2.36
C THR A 26 -15.42 -1.44 -1.96
N GLN A 27 -15.54 -1.14 -0.66
CA GLN A 27 -15.66 0.24 -0.16
C GLN A 27 -14.38 1.02 -0.46
N ILE A 28 -13.22 0.45 -0.14
CA ILE A 28 -11.91 1.08 -0.39
C ILE A 28 -11.74 1.42 -1.87
N ALA A 29 -11.98 0.45 -2.77
CA ALA A 29 -11.87 0.66 -4.20
C ALA A 29 -12.79 1.81 -4.69
N LYS A 30 -14.03 1.85 -4.19
CA LYS A 30 -14.99 2.91 -4.51
C LYS A 30 -14.52 4.28 -4.02
N GLU A 31 -14.05 4.38 -2.78
CA GLU A 31 -13.60 5.63 -2.17
C GLU A 31 -12.39 6.24 -2.88
N ILE A 32 -11.40 5.41 -3.25
CA ILE A 32 -10.21 5.88 -3.97
C ILE A 32 -10.44 6.06 -5.48
N GLY A 33 -11.59 5.60 -6.00
CA GLY A 33 -12.00 5.78 -7.39
C GLY A 33 -11.38 4.78 -8.36
N ILE A 34 -11.16 3.53 -7.94
CA ILE A 34 -10.62 2.45 -8.78
C ILE A 34 -11.55 1.23 -8.81
N SER A 35 -11.27 0.31 -9.73
CA SER A 35 -11.98 -0.97 -9.77
C SER A 35 -11.52 -1.91 -8.66
N LYS A 36 -12.41 -2.79 -8.17
CA LYS A 36 -12.04 -3.85 -7.21
C LYS A 36 -10.93 -4.77 -7.76
N PRO A 37 -10.93 -5.20 -9.04
CA PRO A 37 -9.80 -5.92 -9.62
C PRO A 37 -8.48 -5.15 -9.55
N THR A 38 -8.48 -3.84 -9.78
CA THR A 38 -7.27 -2.99 -9.64
C THR A 38 -6.75 -3.06 -8.21
N LEU A 39 -7.62 -2.90 -7.21
CA LEU A 39 -7.22 -3.06 -5.81
C LEU A 39 -6.66 -4.46 -5.52
N SER A 40 -7.25 -5.51 -6.10
CA SER A 40 -6.73 -6.88 -5.96
C SER A 40 -5.33 -7.06 -6.57
N GLN A 41 -5.00 -6.36 -7.66
CA GLN A 41 -3.65 -6.39 -8.22
C GLN A 41 -2.62 -5.73 -7.30
N TYR A 42 -3.01 -4.64 -6.61
CA TYR A 42 -2.16 -4.01 -5.59
C TYR A 42 -1.86 -5.01 -4.47
N LEU A 43 -2.89 -5.67 -3.95
CA LEU A 43 -2.76 -6.66 -2.87
C LEU A 43 -1.96 -7.92 -3.26
N SER A 44 -1.85 -8.24 -4.54
CA SER A 44 -1.08 -9.38 -5.03
C SER A 44 0.33 -9.01 -5.48
N GLY A 45 0.71 -7.72 -5.41
CA GLY A 45 1.98 -7.22 -5.95
C GLY A 45 2.08 -7.27 -7.48
N ARG A 46 0.97 -7.51 -8.19
CA ARG A 46 0.96 -7.55 -9.68
C ARG A 46 1.15 -6.15 -10.27
N SER A 47 0.68 -5.14 -9.57
CA SER A 47 0.91 -3.73 -9.91
C SER A 47 1.01 -2.91 -8.64
N GLN A 48 1.79 -1.83 -8.68
CA GLN A 48 1.81 -0.82 -7.62
C GLN A 48 0.75 0.26 -7.88
N PRO A 49 0.19 0.90 -6.84
CA PRO A 49 -0.60 2.09 -7.01
C PRO A 49 0.25 3.20 -7.63
N THR A 50 -0.37 4.03 -8.48
CA THR A 50 0.24 5.32 -8.85
C THR A 50 0.39 6.18 -7.60
N LEU A 51 1.28 7.16 -7.61
CA LEU A 51 1.45 8.07 -6.47
C LEU A 51 0.12 8.74 -6.06
N ALA A 52 -0.72 9.10 -7.04
CA ALA A 52 -2.04 9.66 -6.79
C ALA A 52 -2.99 8.66 -6.12
N ASN A 53 -3.03 7.40 -6.57
CA ASN A 53 -3.86 6.36 -5.95
C ASN A 53 -3.35 5.95 -4.57
N PHE A 54 -2.03 5.96 -4.38
CA PHE A 54 -1.40 5.73 -3.09
C PHE A 54 -1.79 6.82 -2.09
N ALA A 55 -1.68 8.10 -2.46
CA ALA A 55 -2.13 9.21 -1.61
C ALA A 55 -3.61 9.10 -1.24
N ARG A 56 -4.47 8.73 -2.20
CA ARG A 56 -5.90 8.46 -1.93
C ARG A 56 -6.10 7.29 -0.97
N LEU A 57 -5.30 6.24 -1.09
CA LEU A 57 -5.33 5.10 -0.19
C LEU A 57 -5.00 5.51 1.25
N CYS A 58 -3.94 6.30 1.44
CA CYS A 58 -3.57 6.84 2.74
C CYS A 58 -4.70 7.65 3.36
N VAL A 59 -5.32 8.56 2.59
CA VAL A 59 -6.46 9.35 3.08
C VAL A 59 -7.68 8.47 3.39
N ALA A 60 -7.99 7.50 2.55
CA ALA A 60 -9.16 6.63 2.72
C ALA A 60 -9.04 5.71 3.94
N LEU A 61 -7.81 5.35 4.33
CA LEU A 61 -7.52 4.40 5.40
C LEU A 61 -6.94 5.06 6.66
N ASP A 62 -6.76 6.39 6.66
CA ASP A 62 -6.12 7.15 7.75
C ASP A 62 -4.70 6.65 8.09
N ILE A 63 -3.88 6.44 7.06
CA ILE A 63 -2.51 5.91 7.16
C ILE A 63 -1.49 7.02 6.92
N ASP A 64 -0.42 7.06 7.71
CA ASP A 64 0.76 7.86 7.40
C ASP A 64 1.53 7.26 6.21
N PRO A 65 1.73 8.01 5.11
CA PRO A 65 2.48 7.52 3.94
C PRO A 65 3.89 7.02 4.27
N SER A 66 4.56 7.60 5.26
CA SER A 66 5.94 7.25 5.66
C SER A 66 6.04 5.84 6.24
N ASP A 67 4.96 5.35 6.88
CA ASP A 67 4.88 4.00 7.41
C ASP A 67 4.76 2.96 6.31
N ILE A 68 4.14 3.32 5.17
CA ILE A 68 4.04 2.42 4.01
C ILE A 68 5.30 2.46 3.17
N LEU A 69 5.82 3.66 2.89
CA LEU A 69 6.99 3.87 2.03
C LEU A 69 8.33 3.56 2.70
N CYS A 70 8.31 3.16 3.98
CA CYS A 70 9.50 2.78 4.75
C CYS A 70 10.55 3.89 4.87
N THR A 71 10.18 5.15 4.67
CA THR A 71 11.13 6.29 4.67
C THR A 71 11.67 6.61 6.06
N ASN A 72 11.05 6.07 7.10
CA ASN A 72 11.49 6.22 8.49
C ASN A 72 12.66 5.28 8.84
N ASP A 73 12.84 4.19 8.09
CA ASP A 73 13.93 3.25 8.28
C ASP A 73 15.03 3.51 7.24
N LYS A 74 15.97 4.38 7.65
CA LYS A 74 17.10 4.78 6.80
C LYS A 74 18.10 3.64 6.58
N ASP A 75 18.08 2.60 7.40
CA ASP A 75 19.01 1.49 7.29
C ASP A 75 18.65 0.58 6.11
N LEU A 76 17.37 0.55 5.69
CA LEU A 76 16.92 -0.12 4.46
C LEU A 76 17.59 0.40 3.17
N PHE A 77 18.09 1.63 3.18
CA PHE A 77 18.66 2.29 2.00
C PHE A 77 20.19 2.46 2.07
N LYS A 78 20.84 1.93 3.10
CA LYS A 78 22.30 1.98 3.23
C LYS A 78 22.93 0.78 2.49
N SER A 79 23.96 1.07 1.71
CA SER A 79 24.79 0.09 0.98
C SER A 79 25.78 -0.62 1.87
#